data_AF-A0A3C0T6E7-F1
#
_entry.id   AF-A0A3C0T6E7-F1
#
_cell.length_a   1.000
_cell.length_b   1.000
_cell.length_c   1.000
_cell.angle_alpha   90.00
_cell.angle_beta   90.00
_cell.angle_gamma   90.00
#
_symmetry.space_group_name_H-M   'P 1'
#
loop_
_entity.id
_entity.type
_entity.pdbx_description
1 polymer ?
#
loop_
_entity_poly.entity_id
_entity_poly.type
_entity_poly.pdbx_seq_one_letter_code
_entity_poly.pdbx_strand_id
1 'polypeptide(L)'
;MANNIFYAQSGGVTAVINATACGVIEAARKERKLGKVIAGRNGIIGALSEELIDTSQESKKTIAGLRYTPSGAFGSCRYKLKSIEESRAEYERLVEVFEAHDIGYFLYNGGGDSQDTAHKVSQISAEMGFPITCIGIPKTVDNDLPLTDNCPGFGSVAK
;
A
#
# COMPACT_ATOMS: atom_id res chain seq x y z
N MET A 1 8.69 -8.80 -17.29
CA MET A 1 7.44 -8.46 -16.61
C MET A 1 7.80 -7.63 -15.40
N ALA A 2 7.03 -6.56 -15.16
CA ALA A 2 7.17 -5.71 -13.98
C ALA A 2 6.86 -6.54 -12.73
N ASN A 3 7.82 -6.61 -11.80
CA ASN A 3 7.78 -7.53 -10.67
C ASN A 3 7.92 -6.81 -9.32
N ASN A 4 8.20 -5.51 -9.30
CA ASN A 4 8.29 -4.75 -8.06
C ASN A 4 6.90 -4.54 -7.45
N ILE A 5 6.89 -4.32 -6.14
CA ILE A 5 5.69 -4.09 -5.35
C ILE A 5 5.70 -2.65 -4.86
N PHE A 6 4.65 -1.90 -5.13
CA PHE A 6 4.36 -0.66 -4.41
C PHE A 6 3.56 -0.99 -3.15
N TYR A 7 4.01 -0.46 -2.01
CA TYR A 7 3.32 -0.55 -0.74
C TYR A 7 3.04 0.84 -0.17
N ALA A 8 1.83 1.10 0.29
CA ALA A 8 1.51 2.38 0.94
C ALA A 8 0.53 2.20 2.09
N GLN A 9 0.71 3.03 3.13
CA GLN A 9 -0.21 3.15 4.26
C GLN A 9 -1.19 4.29 4.00
N SER A 10 -2.46 4.08 4.35
CA SER A 10 -3.54 5.00 4.04
C SER A 10 -4.44 5.28 5.25
N GLY A 11 -4.87 6.54 5.37
CA GLY A 11 -5.72 7.03 6.43
C GLY A 11 -5.03 7.14 7.79
N GLY A 12 -5.81 7.04 8.86
CA GLY A 12 -5.29 7.00 10.23
C GLY A 12 -4.45 5.75 10.47
N VAL A 13 -3.29 5.94 11.10
CA VAL A 13 -2.38 4.86 11.48
C VAL A 13 -2.90 4.09 12.69
N THR A 14 -2.37 2.89 12.94
CA THR A 14 -2.75 2.06 14.10
C THR A 14 -1.51 1.62 14.87
N ALA A 15 -1.70 1.00 16.04
CA ALA A 15 -0.61 0.41 16.81
C ALA A 15 0.10 -0.75 16.08
N VAL A 16 -0.54 -1.34 15.06
CA VAL A 16 -0.08 -2.59 14.41
C VAL A 16 0.03 -2.50 12.88
N ILE A 17 -0.22 -1.34 12.27
CA ILE A 17 -0.16 -1.19 10.80
C ILE A 17 1.24 -1.50 10.24
N ASN A 18 2.30 -1.31 11.04
CA ASN A 18 3.66 -1.70 10.67
C ASN A 18 3.91 -3.21 10.80
N ALA A 19 3.14 -3.95 11.59
CA ALA A 19 3.22 -5.42 11.61
C ALA A 19 2.75 -5.99 10.27
N THR A 20 1.71 -5.39 9.67
CA THR A 20 1.31 -5.69 8.29
C THR A 20 2.41 -5.34 7.29
N ALA A 21 3.03 -4.16 7.43
CA ALA A 21 4.15 -3.75 6.57
C ALA A 21 5.33 -4.74 6.65
N CYS A 22 5.68 -5.18 7.86
CA CYS A 22 6.68 -6.21 8.13
C CYS A 22 6.34 -7.50 7.39
N GLY A 23 5.10 -7.97 7.51
CA GLY A 23 4.63 -9.19 6.84
C GLY A 23 4.76 -9.12 5.31
N VAL A 24 4.35 -8.00 4.71
CA VAL A 24 4.49 -7.77 3.26
C VAL A 24 5.95 -7.84 2.82
N ILE A 25 6.82 -7.07 3.49
CA ILE A 25 8.24 -6.97 3.10
C ILE A 25 8.97 -8.30 3.31
N GLU A 26 8.74 -8.99 4.44
CA GLU A 26 9.34 -10.29 4.71
C GLU A 26 8.84 -11.39 3.77
N ALA A 27 7.56 -11.38 3.39
CA ALA A 27 7.00 -12.33 2.44
C ALA A 27 7.58 -12.10 1.04
N ALA A 28 7.59 -10.84 0.56
CA ALA A 28 8.16 -10.49 -0.73
C ALA A 28 9.64 -10.88 -0.84
N ARG A 29 10.44 -10.61 0.21
CA ARG A 29 11.87 -10.97 0.26
C ARG A 29 12.14 -12.48 0.21
N LYS A 30 11.15 -13.34 0.49
CA LYS A 30 11.29 -14.80 0.41
C LYS A 30 10.94 -15.36 -0.97
N GLU A 31 10.21 -14.60 -1.79
CA GLU A 31 9.76 -15.04 -3.10
C GLU A 31 10.73 -14.56 -4.19
N ARG A 32 11.39 -15.50 -4.87
CA ARG A 32 12.41 -15.19 -5.89
C ARG A 32 11.83 -14.55 -7.14
N LYS A 33 10.54 -14.72 -7.41
CA LYS A 33 9.87 -14.15 -8.58
C LYS A 33 9.50 -12.68 -8.39
N LEU A 34 9.39 -12.22 -7.14
CA LEU A 34 9.05 -10.84 -6.83
C LEU A 34 10.31 -9.96 -6.81
N GLY A 35 10.14 -8.72 -7.22
CA GLY A 35 11.16 -7.69 -7.17
C GLY A 35 11.27 -7.05 -5.78
N LYS A 36 11.62 -5.77 -5.75
CA LYS A 36 11.72 -4.98 -4.52
C LYS A 36 10.33 -4.54 -4.03
N VAL A 37 10.20 -4.36 -2.72
CA VAL A 37 9.10 -3.58 -2.14
C VAL A 37 9.53 -2.12 -2.08
N ILE A 38 8.81 -1.27 -2.80
CA ILE A 38 8.99 0.17 -2.87
C ILE A 38 7.82 0.80 -2.11
N ALA A 39 8.10 1.55 -1.05
CA ALA A 39 7.07 2.18 -0.24
C ALA A 39 6.80 3.63 -0.66
N GLY A 40 5.54 4.05 -0.68
CA GLY A 40 5.16 5.45 -0.91
C GLY A 40 5.39 6.29 0.33
N ARG A 41 6.22 7.33 0.24
CA ARG A 41 6.38 8.29 1.34
C ARG A 41 5.05 8.99 1.59
N ASN A 42 4.59 8.97 2.83
CA ASN A 42 3.31 9.56 3.24
C ASN A 42 2.08 8.96 2.54
N GLY A 43 2.14 7.71 2.08
CA GLY A 43 1.01 7.02 1.47
C GLY A 43 0.93 7.23 -0.04
N ILE A 44 -0.30 7.32 -0.59
CA ILE A 44 -0.51 7.40 -2.04
C ILE A 44 0.01 8.70 -2.66
N ILE A 45 0.07 9.79 -1.87
CA ILE A 45 0.65 11.05 -2.34
C ILE A 45 2.12 10.89 -2.72
N GLY A 46 2.86 10.00 -2.06
CA GLY A 46 4.25 9.70 -2.42
C GLY A 46 4.37 9.02 -3.77
N ALA A 47 3.37 8.26 -4.22
CA ALA A 47 3.37 7.78 -5.61
C ALA A 47 3.09 8.93 -6.59
N LEU A 48 2.11 9.79 -6.30
CA LEU A 48 1.76 10.93 -7.15
C LEU A 48 2.93 11.90 -7.34
N SER A 49 3.66 12.20 -6.26
CA SER A 49 4.85 13.05 -6.27
C SER A 49 6.16 12.31 -6.57
N GLU A 50 6.10 11.00 -6.82
CA GLU A 50 7.27 10.14 -7.06
C GLU A 50 8.31 10.14 -5.92
N GLU A 51 7.86 10.37 -4.69
CA GLU A 51 8.63 10.22 -3.47
C GLU A 51 8.56 8.78 -2.94
N LEU A 52 9.44 7.95 -3.50
CA LEU A 52 9.49 6.51 -3.24
C LEU A 52 10.61 6.11 -2.27
N ILE A 53 10.37 5.07 -1.48
CA ILE A 53 11.32 4.52 -0.49
C ILE A 53 11.66 3.08 -0.87
N ASP A 54 12.91 2.83 -1.26
CA ASP A 54 13.39 1.46 -1.52
C ASP A 54 13.64 0.72 -0.20
N THR A 55 12.70 -0.13 0.21
CA THR A 55 12.80 -0.89 1.46
C THR A 55 13.92 -1.94 1.43
N SER A 56 14.50 -2.26 0.27
CA SER A 56 15.64 -3.19 0.18
C SER A 56 16.93 -2.63 0.81
N GLN A 57 17.00 -1.32 1.00
CA GLN A 57 18.11 -0.67 1.70
C GLN A 57 18.06 -0.91 3.22
N GLU A 58 16.90 -1.34 3.75
CA GLU A 58 16.74 -1.60 5.17
C GLU A 58 17.19 -3.00 5.59
N SER A 59 17.90 -3.07 6.71
CA SER A 59 18.38 -4.35 7.26
C SER A 59 17.22 -5.28 7.63
N LYS A 60 17.46 -6.61 7.63
CA LYS A 60 16.46 -7.59 8.12
C LYS A 60 16.01 -7.29 9.55
N LYS A 61 16.93 -6.82 10.40
CA LYS A 61 16.63 -6.44 11.79
C LYS A 61 15.71 -5.22 11.85
N THR A 62 15.94 -4.20 11.01
CA THR A 62 15.09 -3.02 10.91
C THR A 62 13.67 -3.40 10.48
N ILE A 63 13.55 -4.21 9.43
CA ILE A 63 12.24 -4.69 8.94
C ILE A 63 11.52 -5.53 10.00
N ALA A 64 12.23 -6.43 10.71
CA ALA A 64 11.63 -7.20 11.80
C ALA A 64 11.16 -6.31 12.97
N GLY A 65 11.86 -5.19 13.20
CA GLY A 65 11.49 -4.19 14.20
C GLY A 65 10.11 -3.56 13.96
N LEU A 66 9.68 -3.43 12.71
CA LEU A 66 8.36 -2.90 12.35
C LEU A 66 7.20 -3.64 13.03
N ARG A 67 7.37 -4.94 13.36
CA ARG A 67 6.37 -5.75 14.08
C ARG A 67 5.98 -5.16 15.44
N TYR A 68 6.88 -4.39 16.06
CA TYR A 68 6.70 -3.84 17.41
C TYR A 68 6.69 -2.30 17.42
N THR A 69 6.66 -1.66 16.25
CA THR A 69 6.69 -0.20 16.13
C THR A 69 5.29 0.31 15.77
N PRO A 70 4.65 1.16 16.59
CA PRO A 70 3.34 1.72 16.27
C PRO A 70 3.40 2.77 15.17
N SER A 71 2.23 3.30 14.78
CA SER A 71 2.08 4.33 13.74
C SER A 71 2.50 3.85 12.35
N GLY A 72 2.64 4.75 11.38
CA GLY A 72 3.05 4.40 10.01
C GLY A 72 4.53 4.69 9.76
N ALA A 73 5.36 3.65 9.61
CA ALA A 73 6.81 3.78 9.43
C ALA A 73 7.20 4.50 8.13
N PHE A 74 6.32 4.51 7.13
CA PHE A 74 6.54 5.20 5.85
C PHE A 74 5.76 6.51 5.74
N GLY A 75 5.07 6.91 6.81
CA GLY A 75 4.06 7.95 6.77
C GLY A 75 2.75 7.47 6.15
N SER A 76 1.69 8.28 6.29
CA SER A 76 0.36 8.03 5.73
C SER A 76 -0.30 9.36 5.42
N CYS A 77 -1.38 9.33 4.63
CA CYS A 77 -2.20 10.49 4.31
C CYS A 77 -3.70 10.16 4.37
N ARG A 78 -4.53 11.20 4.48
CA ARG A 78 -5.99 11.11 4.28
C ARG A 78 -6.42 11.57 2.87
N TYR A 79 -5.48 11.54 1.93
CA TYR A 79 -5.77 11.91 0.55
C TYR A 79 -6.68 10.86 -0.09
N LYS A 80 -7.89 11.27 -0.44
CA LYS A 80 -8.89 10.43 -1.09
C LYS A 80 -8.91 10.77 -2.57
N LEU A 81 -8.52 9.80 -3.39
CA LEU A 81 -8.71 9.90 -4.83
C LEU A 81 -10.20 9.86 -5.14
N LYS A 82 -10.66 10.78 -5.99
CA LYS A 82 -12.05 10.83 -6.42
C LYS A 82 -12.36 9.70 -7.40
N SER A 83 -13.53 9.72 -8.04
CA SER A 83 -13.82 8.75 -9.10
C SER A 83 -12.81 8.89 -10.25
N ILE A 84 -12.71 7.86 -11.10
CA ILE A 84 -11.84 7.89 -12.28
C ILE A 84 -12.24 9.02 -13.21
N GLU A 85 -13.54 9.32 -13.30
CA GLU A 85 -14.08 10.38 -14.15
C GLU A 85 -13.69 11.79 -13.66
N GLU A 86 -13.63 11.98 -12.34
CA GLU A 86 -13.29 13.28 -11.74
C GLU A 86 -11.78 13.53 -11.64
N SER A 87 -10.99 12.47 -11.46
CA SER A 87 -9.55 12.54 -11.14
C SER A 87 -8.70 11.64 -12.05
N ARG A 88 -9.10 11.45 -13.33
CA ARG A 88 -8.41 10.53 -14.25
C ARG A 88 -6.89 10.74 -14.30
N ALA A 89 -6.46 12.00 -14.35
CA ALA A 89 -5.05 12.38 -14.40
C ALA A 89 -4.24 11.87 -13.20
N GLU A 90 -4.83 11.78 -12.01
CA GLU A 90 -4.14 11.23 -10.83
C GLU A 90 -3.94 9.72 -10.95
N TYR A 91 -4.95 9.02 -11.47
CA TYR A 91 -4.85 7.58 -11.74
C TYR A 91 -3.84 7.28 -12.85
N GLU A 92 -3.86 8.06 -13.94
CA GLU A 92 -2.88 7.95 -15.02
C GLU A 92 -1.46 8.21 -14.48
N ARG A 93 -1.28 9.24 -13.64
CA ARG A 93 0.00 9.51 -12.98
C ARG A 93 0.49 8.35 -12.12
N LEU A 94 -0.41 7.67 -11.39
CA LEU A 94 -0.03 6.48 -10.61
C LEU A 94 0.49 5.37 -11.52
N VAL A 95 -0.21 5.08 -12.63
CA VAL A 95 0.20 4.04 -13.57
C VAL A 95 1.54 4.38 -14.23
N GLU A 96 1.74 5.64 -14.63
CA GLU A 96 3.02 6.11 -15.19
C GLU A 96 4.19 5.90 -14.22
N VAL A 97 4.01 6.26 -12.94
CA VAL A 97 5.03 6.04 -11.91
C VAL A 97 5.25 4.55 -11.68
N PHE A 98 4.19 3.75 -11.67
CA PHE A 98 4.34 2.31 -11.49
C PHE A 98 5.05 1.65 -12.67
N GLU A 99 4.76 2.05 -13.90
CA GLU A 99 5.46 1.60 -15.10
C GLU A 99 6.93 2.01 -15.09
N ALA A 100 7.24 3.28 -14.77
CA ALA A 100 8.61 3.79 -14.71
C ALA A 100 9.51 3.07 -13.68
N HIS A 101 8.90 2.45 -12.66
CA HIS A 101 9.61 1.75 -11.57
C HIS A 101 9.42 0.23 -11.61
N ASP A 102 8.97 -0.34 -12.73
CA ASP A 102 8.72 -1.78 -12.92
C ASP A 102 7.79 -2.39 -11.85
N ILE A 103 6.79 -1.63 -11.41
CA ILE A 103 5.84 -2.02 -10.36
C ILE A 103 4.63 -2.72 -10.97
N GLY A 104 4.58 -4.05 -10.81
CA GLY A 104 3.45 -4.88 -11.26
C GLY A 104 2.42 -5.16 -10.17
N TYR A 105 2.70 -4.77 -8.93
CA TYR A 105 1.85 -5.06 -7.77
C TYR A 105 1.61 -3.81 -6.92
N PHE A 106 0.35 -3.52 -6.61
CA PHE A 106 -0.05 -2.43 -5.73
C PHE A 106 -0.70 -2.99 -4.46
N LEU A 107 -0.01 -2.89 -3.33
CA LEU A 107 -0.47 -3.34 -2.02
C LEU A 107 -0.83 -2.15 -1.14
N TYR A 108 -2.13 -1.90 -0.96
CA TYR A 108 -2.61 -0.69 -0.29
C TYR A 108 -3.22 -0.97 1.09
N ASN A 109 -2.51 -0.56 2.14
CA ASN A 109 -2.83 -0.88 3.53
C ASN A 109 -3.68 0.21 4.18
N GLY A 110 -4.99 -0.04 4.28
CA GLY A 110 -5.95 1.01 4.55
C GLY A 110 -7.38 0.54 4.84
N GLY A 111 -8.29 1.52 4.94
CA GLY A 111 -9.72 1.29 5.21
C GLY A 111 -10.54 1.08 3.93
N GLY A 112 -11.86 1.26 4.00
CA GLY A 112 -12.76 1.01 2.87
C GLY A 112 -12.42 1.83 1.61
N ASP A 113 -12.19 3.13 1.78
CA ASP A 113 -11.76 4.02 0.70
C ASP A 113 -10.46 3.57 0.01
N SER A 114 -9.56 2.93 0.76
CA SER A 114 -8.31 2.39 0.22
C SER A 114 -8.59 1.17 -0.66
N GLN A 115 -9.57 0.33 -0.31
CA GLN A 115 -9.94 -0.83 -1.12
C GLN A 115 -10.59 -0.42 -2.43
N ASP A 116 -11.45 0.60 -2.38
CA ASP A 116 -12.04 1.23 -3.57
C ASP A 116 -10.94 1.84 -4.48
N THR A 117 -9.97 2.54 -3.89
CA THR A 117 -8.80 3.07 -4.63
C THR A 117 -8.02 1.96 -5.34
N ALA A 118 -7.71 0.87 -4.63
CA ALA A 118 -7.00 -0.27 -5.22
C ALA A 118 -7.78 -0.90 -6.38
N HIS A 119 -9.12 -0.98 -6.27
CA HIS A 119 -9.97 -1.45 -7.35
C HIS A 119 -9.89 -0.53 -8.58
N LYS A 120 -10.01 0.79 -8.39
CA LYS A 120 -9.94 1.77 -9.49
C LYS A 120 -8.59 1.78 -10.19
N VAL A 121 -7.49 1.66 -9.43
CA VAL A 121 -6.13 1.51 -10.00
C VAL A 121 -6.04 0.23 -10.85
N SER A 122 -6.68 -0.87 -10.45
CA SER A 122 -6.69 -2.10 -11.26
C SER A 122 -7.40 -1.89 -12.61
N GLN A 123 -8.50 -1.15 -12.62
CA GLN A 123 -9.28 -0.88 -13.83
C GLN A 123 -8.49 0.01 -14.80
N ILE A 124 -8.03 1.17 -14.34
CA ILE A 124 -7.33 2.15 -15.19
C ILE A 124 -5.99 1.60 -15.71
N SER A 125 -5.27 0.82 -14.90
CA SER A 125 -3.99 0.20 -15.33
C SER A 125 -4.20 -0.78 -16.49
N ALA A 126 -5.30 -1.53 -16.49
CA ALA A 126 -5.67 -2.41 -17.59
C ALA A 126 -6.06 -1.61 -18.85
N GLU A 127 -6.80 -0.51 -18.72
CA GLU A 127 -7.13 0.39 -19.83
C GLU A 127 -5.89 1.00 -20.48
N MET A 128 -4.87 1.33 -19.68
CA MET A 128 -3.62 1.93 -20.13
C MET A 128 -2.63 0.92 -20.73
N GLY A 129 -2.96 -0.38 -20.77
CA GLY A 129 -2.07 -1.42 -21.32
C GLY A 129 -0.93 -1.85 -20.39
N PHE A 130 -0.93 -1.40 -19.14
CA PHE A 130 0.03 -1.79 -18.11
C PHE A 130 -0.72 -2.37 -16.90
N PRO A 131 -1.26 -3.61 -16.98
CA PRO A 131 -2.13 -4.15 -15.94
C PRO A 131 -1.38 -4.39 -14.63
N ILE A 132 -1.86 -3.79 -13.54
CA ILE A 132 -1.28 -3.88 -12.20
C ILE A 132 -2.14 -4.78 -11.31
N THR A 133 -1.50 -5.73 -10.65
CA THR A 133 -2.16 -6.57 -9.64
C THR A 133 -2.38 -5.76 -8.36
N CYS A 134 -3.61 -5.34 -8.10
CA CYS A 134 -3.96 -4.53 -6.94
C CYS A 134 -4.53 -5.39 -5.80
N ILE A 135 -3.96 -5.26 -4.61
CA ILE A 135 -4.36 -5.98 -3.40
C ILE A 135 -4.61 -4.96 -2.28
N GLY A 136 -5.88 -4.87 -1.89
CA GLY A 136 -6.29 -4.15 -0.71
C GLY A 136 -5.90 -4.90 0.56
N ILE A 137 -5.19 -4.24 1.48
CA ILE A 137 -4.82 -4.82 2.78
C ILE A 137 -5.65 -4.14 3.88
N PRO A 138 -6.48 -4.91 4.62
CA PRO A 138 -7.44 -4.32 5.55
C PRO A 138 -6.75 -3.71 6.77
N LYS A 139 -7.16 -2.50 7.13
CA LYS A 139 -6.77 -1.77 8.34
C LYS A 139 -7.89 -0.83 8.72
N THR A 140 -8.35 -0.90 9.96
CA THR A 140 -9.26 0.08 10.57
C THR A 140 -9.32 -0.21 12.07
N VAL A 141 -9.33 0.86 12.88
CA VAL A 141 -9.51 0.71 14.33
C VAL A 141 -10.98 0.55 14.70
N ASP A 142 -11.88 0.92 13.79
CA ASP A 142 -13.34 0.95 14.02
C ASP A 142 -14.02 -0.40 13.73
N ASN A 143 -13.25 -1.38 13.23
CA ASN A 143 -13.74 -2.70 12.82
C ASN A 143 -14.90 -2.68 11.81
N ASP A 144 -14.88 -1.73 10.90
CA ASP A 144 -15.99 -1.41 10.00
C ASP A 144 -15.85 -1.97 8.57
N LEU A 145 -14.79 -2.74 8.29
CA LEU A 145 -14.67 -3.42 7.00
C LEU A 145 -15.59 -4.65 6.94
N PRO A 146 -16.34 -4.85 5.85
CA PRO A 146 -17.21 -6.00 5.71
C PRO A 146 -16.40 -7.29 5.50
N LEU A 147 -17.09 -8.43 5.62
CA LEU A 147 -16.60 -9.80 5.39
C LEU A 147 -15.55 -10.32 6.38
N THR A 148 -14.57 -9.51 6.76
CA THR A 148 -13.61 -9.88 7.81
C THR A 148 -14.31 -9.86 9.16
N ASP A 149 -14.02 -10.85 10.01
CA ASP A 149 -14.53 -10.91 11.39
C ASP A 149 -13.93 -9.78 12.25
N ASN A 150 -12.65 -9.48 12.01
CA ASN A 150 -11.94 -8.42 12.71
C ASN A 150 -10.97 -7.66 11.79
N CYS A 151 -10.70 -6.40 12.11
CA CYS A 151 -9.81 -5.52 11.37
C CYS A 151 -8.48 -5.30 12.12
N PRO A 152 -7.33 -5.35 11.43
CA PRO A 152 -6.05 -5.01 12.02
C PRO A 152 -6.04 -3.60 12.62
N GLY A 153 -5.77 -3.51 13.93
CA GLY A 153 -5.82 -2.28 14.73
C GLY A 153 -6.90 -2.30 15.80
N PHE A 154 -8.09 -2.81 15.50
CA PHE A 154 -9.23 -2.83 16.42
C PHE A 154 -8.91 -3.50 17.76
N GLY A 155 -8.43 -4.74 17.74
CA GLY A 155 -8.14 -5.49 18.97
C GLY A 155 -7.08 -4.84 19.86
N SER A 156 -6.16 -4.06 19.29
CA SER A 156 -5.17 -3.31 20.08
C SER A 156 -5.74 -2.08 20.76
N VAL A 157 -6.73 -1.42 20.14
CA VAL A 157 -7.43 -0.28 20.74
C VAL A 157 -8.41 -0.76 21.82
N ALA A 158 -9.00 -1.95 21.65
CA ALA A 158 -9.93 -2.53 22.60
C ALA A 158 -9.28 -3.04 23.90
N LYS A 159 -7.99 -3.36 23.88
CA LYS A 159 -7.23 -3.94 25.01
C LYS A 159 -6.84 -2.90 26.06
#